data_AF-A0A220DHJ6-F1
#
_entry.id   AF-A0A220DHJ6-F1
#
_cell.length_a   1.000
_cell.length_b   1.000
_cell.length_c   1.000
_cell.angle_alpha   90.00
_cell.angle_beta   90.00
_cell.angle_gamma   90.00
#
_symmetry.space_group_name_H-M   'P 1'
#
loop_
_entity.id
_entity.type
_entity.pdbx_description
1 polymer ?
#
loop_
_entity_poly.entity_id
_entity_poly.type
_entity_poly.pdbx_seq_one_letter_code
_entity_poly.pdbx_strand_id
1 'polypeptide(L)'
;MDNKNHPNDHLLIKWGSIFIFISAIPIFIIFYFNDIDILFAVYEKINNIPSTYSSTYPIISKLSFFYCKLSPLIVLLFFIFCYKKLTLVKPIPINKLIINVIFPCLVITIISLYVLYFYNTDISDSGWSILKTISSNKHLLFGYYIAIFLGYYVWLFLFFISFIYLPFKSIR
;
A
#
# COMPACT_ATOMS: atom_id res chain seq x y z
N MET A 1 6.53 -10.41 -34.46
CA MET A 1 6.38 -10.50 -33.00
C MET A 1 7.77 -10.63 -32.42
N ASP A 2 8.43 -9.50 -32.15
CA ASP A 2 9.78 -9.51 -31.58
C ASP A 2 9.63 -9.21 -30.07
N ASN A 3 9.55 -10.28 -29.28
CA ASN A 3 9.49 -10.21 -27.82
C ASN A 3 10.90 -9.92 -27.29
N LYS A 4 11.38 -8.70 -27.52
CA LYS A 4 12.56 -8.19 -26.83
C LYS A 4 12.11 -7.74 -25.44
N ASN A 5 12.07 -8.69 -24.52
CA ASN A 5 12.12 -8.38 -23.09
C ASN A 5 13.32 -7.45 -22.89
N HIS A 6 13.08 -6.16 -22.63
CA HIS A 6 14.17 -5.26 -22.32
C HIS A 6 14.84 -5.79 -21.04
N PRO A 7 16.18 -5.92 -21.00
CA PRO A 7 16.89 -6.51 -19.87
C PRO A 7 16.60 -5.79 -18.53
N ASN A 8 16.09 -4.55 -18.60
CA ASN A 8 15.72 -3.74 -17.45
C ASN A 8 14.35 -4.09 -16.84
N ASP A 9 13.42 -4.71 -17.58
CA ASP A 9 12.06 -4.99 -17.09
C ASP A 9 12.08 -6.11 -16.04
N HIS A 10 12.84 -7.17 -16.31
CA HIS A 10 13.05 -8.26 -15.37
C HIS A 10 13.77 -7.79 -14.09
N LEU A 11 14.68 -6.81 -14.21
CA LEU A 11 15.33 -6.18 -13.07
C LEU A 11 14.32 -5.38 -12.24
N LEU A 12 13.44 -4.61 -12.87
CA LEU A 12 12.45 -3.80 -12.16
C LEU A 12 11.43 -4.66 -11.39
N ILE A 13 10.96 -5.75 -12.01
CA ILE A 13 10.11 -6.73 -11.34
C ILE A 13 10.85 -7.38 -10.16
N LYS A 14 12.08 -7.84 -10.37
CA LYS A 14 12.89 -8.46 -9.30
C LYS A 14 13.12 -7.51 -8.11
N TRP A 15 13.57 -6.29 -8.38
CA TRP A 15 13.81 -5.29 -7.33
C TRP A 15 12.52 -4.84 -6.65
N GLY A 16 11.41 -4.73 -7.40
CA GLY A 16 10.09 -4.45 -6.84
C GLY A 16 9.59 -5.54 -5.92
N SER A 17 9.71 -6.81 -6.32
CA SER A 17 9.35 -7.94 -5.47
C SER A 17 10.18 -7.95 -4.17
N ILE A 18 11.50 -7.77 -4.26
CA ILE A 18 12.37 -7.71 -3.08
C ILE A 18 11.95 -6.58 -2.13
N PHE A 19 11.67 -5.40 -2.66
CA PHE A 19 11.28 -4.25 -1.83
C PHE A 19 9.92 -4.48 -1.15
N ILE A 20 8.96 -5.08 -1.85
CA ILE A 20 7.66 -5.48 -1.29
C ILE A 20 7.86 -6.49 -0.15
N PHE A 21 8.68 -7.52 -0.37
CA PHE A 21 8.94 -8.53 0.67
C PHE A 21 9.58 -7.91 1.91
N ILE A 22 10.62 -7.07 1.74
CA ILE A 22 11.30 -6.40 2.86
C ILE A 22 10.34 -5.47 3.61
N SER A 23 9.52 -4.73 2.88
CA SER A 23 8.54 -3.81 3.48
C SER A 23 7.34 -4.52 4.11
N ALA A 24 7.07 -5.78 3.80
CA ALA A 24 6.05 -6.55 4.53
C ALA A 24 6.54 -7.08 5.89
N ILE A 25 7.87 -7.22 6.10
CA ILE A 25 8.46 -7.81 7.31
C ILE A 25 7.93 -7.20 8.62
N PRO A 26 7.77 -5.87 8.77
CA PRO A 26 7.28 -5.31 10.02
C PRO A 26 5.88 -5.80 10.41
N ILE A 27 5.00 -6.11 9.44
CA ILE A 27 3.68 -6.70 9.73
C ILE A 27 3.85 -8.11 10.32
N PHE A 28 4.79 -8.91 9.81
CA PHE A 28 5.12 -10.20 10.41
C PHE A 28 5.64 -10.03 11.85
N ILE A 29 6.53 -9.07 12.07
CA ILE A 29 7.08 -8.81 13.42
C ILE A 29 5.95 -8.45 14.39
N ILE A 30 5.04 -7.55 13.99
CA ILE A 30 3.90 -7.14 14.81
C ILE A 30 3.00 -8.33 15.16
N PHE A 31 2.79 -9.28 14.24
CA PHE A 31 1.87 -10.40 14.47
C PHE A 31 2.45 -11.55 15.32
N TYR A 32 3.75 -11.81 15.17
CA TYR A 32 4.41 -12.95 15.84
C TYR A 32 5.20 -12.57 17.08
N PHE A 33 5.54 -11.29 17.26
CA PHE A 33 6.34 -10.79 18.38
C PHE A 33 5.64 -9.64 19.12
N ASN A 34 4.31 -9.69 19.23
CA ASN A 34 3.48 -8.62 19.80
C ASN A 34 3.68 -8.37 21.31
N ASP A 35 4.44 -9.20 22.00
CA ASP A 35 4.67 -9.13 23.45
C ASP A 35 5.93 -8.31 23.81
N ILE A 36 6.59 -7.69 22.82
CA ILE A 36 7.75 -6.83 23.05
C ILE A 36 7.28 -5.46 23.60
N ASP A 37 7.86 -5.02 24.72
CA ASP A 37 7.52 -3.75 25.39
C ASP A 37 7.51 -2.53 24.45
N ILE A 38 8.42 -2.51 23.48
CA ILE A 38 8.52 -1.44 22.48
C ILE A 38 7.22 -1.33 21.65
N LEU A 39 6.63 -2.46 21.25
CA LEU A 39 5.38 -2.47 20.48
C LEU A 39 4.20 -1.98 21.33
N PHE A 40 4.19 -2.32 22.61
CA PHE A 40 3.18 -1.81 23.54
C PHE A 40 3.32 -0.29 23.75
N ALA A 41 4.54 0.21 23.91
CA ALA A 41 4.81 1.65 24.02
C ALA A 41 4.41 2.43 22.75
N VAL A 42 4.57 1.82 21.57
CA VAL A 42 4.07 2.40 20.31
C VAL A 42 2.54 2.38 20.30
N TYR A 43 1.91 1.26 20.67
CA TYR A 43 0.46 1.10 20.73
C TYR A 43 -0.20 2.20 21.57
N GLU A 44 0.30 2.46 22.78
CA GLU A 44 -0.21 3.52 23.66
C GLU A 44 -0.22 4.90 22.98
N LYS A 45 0.82 5.21 22.21
CA LYS A 45 0.91 6.48 21.47
C LYS A 45 -0.05 6.58 20.29
N ILE A 46 -0.37 5.45 19.66
CA ILE A 46 -1.20 5.41 18.44
C ILE A 46 -2.66 5.02 18.72
N ASN A 47 -3.01 4.67 19.95
CA ASN A 47 -4.32 4.09 20.28
C ASN A 47 -5.50 5.01 19.88
N ASN A 48 -5.30 6.32 19.95
CA ASN A 48 -6.31 7.33 19.61
C ASN A 48 -6.30 7.72 18.12
N ILE A 49 -5.38 7.20 17.33
CA ILE A 49 -5.31 7.47 15.89
C ILE A 49 -6.41 6.66 15.19
N PRO A 50 -7.18 7.27 14.26
CA PRO A 50 -8.18 6.57 13.46
C PRO A 50 -7.61 5.29 12.84
N SER A 51 -8.27 4.16 13.02
CA SER A 51 -7.78 2.90 12.47
C SER A 51 -8.93 1.95 12.10
N THR A 52 -8.67 1.09 11.14
CA THR A 52 -9.49 -0.12 10.97
C THR A 52 -8.89 -1.22 11.82
N TYR A 53 -9.55 -1.54 12.93
CA TYR A 53 -9.02 -2.43 13.97
C TYR A 53 -10.03 -3.53 14.33
N SER A 54 -9.56 -4.59 14.99
CA SER A 54 -10.42 -5.62 15.56
C SER A 54 -10.38 -5.52 17.07
N SER A 55 -11.54 -5.38 17.71
CA SER A 55 -11.69 -5.46 19.17
C SER A 55 -11.26 -6.80 19.77
N THR A 56 -11.24 -7.89 18.98
CA THR A 56 -10.75 -9.21 19.41
C THR A 56 -9.22 -9.22 19.58
N TYR A 57 -8.50 -8.46 18.75
CA TYR A 57 -7.04 -8.36 18.78
C TYR A 57 -6.58 -6.89 18.67
N PRO A 58 -6.85 -6.03 19.68
CA PRO A 58 -6.77 -4.58 19.54
C PRO A 58 -5.34 -4.06 19.34
N ILE A 59 -4.36 -4.63 20.05
CA ILE A 59 -2.96 -4.19 19.97
C ILE A 59 -2.38 -4.50 18.59
N ILE A 60 -2.50 -5.76 18.17
CA ILE A 60 -1.94 -6.26 16.90
C ILE A 60 -2.59 -5.55 15.70
N SER A 61 -3.92 -5.39 15.74
CA SER A 61 -4.67 -4.76 14.66
C SER A 61 -4.33 -3.27 14.49
N LYS A 62 -4.26 -2.50 15.58
CA LYS A 62 -3.90 -1.08 15.52
C LYS A 62 -2.46 -0.86 15.07
N LEU A 63 -1.50 -1.62 15.59
CA LEU A 63 -0.11 -1.54 15.16
C LEU A 63 0.05 -1.87 13.67
N SER A 64 -0.60 -2.93 13.21
CA SER A 64 -0.53 -3.36 11.81
C SER A 64 -1.18 -2.35 10.87
N PHE A 65 -2.33 -1.79 11.24
CA PHE A 65 -2.97 -0.74 10.46
C PHE A 65 -2.15 0.55 10.44
N PHE A 66 -1.55 0.93 11.57
CA PHE A 66 -0.64 2.08 11.62
C PHE A 66 0.56 1.89 10.71
N TYR A 67 1.14 0.69 10.65
CA TYR A 67 2.17 0.37 9.67
C TYR A 67 1.66 0.53 8.23
N CYS A 68 0.43 0.11 7.92
CA CYS A 68 -0.19 0.32 6.61
C CYS A 68 -0.29 1.82 6.24
N LYS A 69 -0.43 2.73 7.20
CA LYS A 69 -0.41 4.18 6.94
C LYS A 69 0.95 4.70 6.47
N LEU A 70 2.03 3.92 6.63
CA LEU A 70 3.36 4.24 6.10
C LEU A 70 3.54 3.82 4.63
N SER A 71 2.61 3.05 4.06
CA SER A 71 2.67 2.59 2.67
C SER A 71 2.95 3.72 1.67
N PRO A 72 2.32 4.91 1.75
CA PRO A 72 2.62 6.00 0.81
C PRO A 72 4.08 6.46 0.82
N LEU A 73 4.70 6.53 2.01
CA LEU A 73 6.11 6.91 2.14
C LEU A 73 7.04 5.81 1.60
N ILE A 74 6.73 4.55 1.92
CA ILE A 74 7.49 3.39 1.45
C ILE A 74 7.47 3.32 -0.08
N VAL A 75 6.30 3.51 -0.69
CA VAL A 75 6.12 3.50 -2.14
C VAL A 75 6.80 4.69 -2.80
N LEU A 76 6.75 5.87 -2.18
CA LEU A 76 7.45 7.05 -2.69
C LEU A 76 8.97 6.81 -2.76
N LEU A 77 9.56 6.23 -1.70
CA LEU A 77 10.97 5.85 -1.70
C LEU A 77 11.27 4.87 -2.84
N PHE A 78 10.46 3.81 -2.98
CA PHE A 78 10.60 2.85 -4.06
C PHE A 78 10.51 3.49 -5.45
N PHE A 79 9.54 4.38 -5.64
CA PHE A 79 9.35 5.11 -6.90
C PHE A 79 10.59 5.94 -7.26
N ILE A 80 11.19 6.65 -6.30
CA ILE A 80 12.43 7.42 -6.51
C ILE A 80 13.57 6.50 -6.96
N PHE A 81 13.74 5.33 -6.32
CA PHE A 81 14.76 4.35 -6.70
C PHE A 81 14.54 3.77 -8.10
N CYS A 82 13.29 3.55 -8.50
CA CYS A 82 12.93 3.00 -9.80
C CYS A 82 12.81 4.04 -10.92
N TYR A 83 12.66 5.33 -10.60
CA TYR A 83 12.36 6.38 -11.56
C TYR A 83 13.32 6.40 -12.75
N LYS A 84 14.64 6.28 -12.48
CA LYS A 84 15.69 6.27 -13.51
C LYS A 84 15.70 5.00 -14.37
N LYS A 85 15.10 3.91 -13.89
CA LYS A 85 15.06 2.60 -14.57
C LYS A 85 13.82 2.42 -15.43
N LEU A 86 12.78 3.25 -15.23
CA LEU A 86 11.55 3.19 -16.01
C LEU A 86 11.79 3.68 -17.44
N THR A 87 11.34 2.91 -18.43
CA THR A 87 11.35 3.26 -19.85
C THR A 87 9.94 3.28 -20.43
N LEU A 88 9.62 4.29 -21.23
CA LEU A 88 8.35 4.35 -21.96
C LEU A 88 8.53 3.60 -23.27
N VAL A 89 7.67 2.63 -23.53
CA VAL A 89 7.69 1.86 -24.77
C VAL A 89 7.06 2.65 -25.92
N LYS A 90 6.05 3.49 -25.64
CA LYS A 90 5.38 4.33 -26.63
C LYS A 90 4.95 5.68 -26.04
N PRO A 91 5.05 6.77 -26.81
CA PRO A 91 4.48 8.05 -26.41
C PRO A 91 2.95 7.98 -26.43
N ILE A 92 2.31 8.62 -25.44
CA ILE A 92 0.86 8.70 -25.30
C ILE A 92 0.47 10.18 -25.39
N PRO A 93 -0.52 10.57 -26.22
CA PRO A 93 -0.95 11.95 -26.31
C PRO A 93 -1.48 12.46 -24.97
N ILE A 94 -0.93 13.59 -24.50
CA ILE A 94 -1.20 14.21 -23.19
C ILE A 94 -2.70 14.37 -22.91
N ASN A 95 -3.48 14.84 -23.87
CA ASN A 95 -4.91 15.10 -23.65
C ASN A 95 -5.70 13.82 -23.33
N LYS A 96 -5.39 12.70 -24.00
CA LYS A 96 -6.02 11.40 -23.70
C LYS A 96 -5.52 10.82 -22.38
N LEU A 97 -4.25 11.05 -22.05
CA LEU A 97 -3.65 10.61 -20.79
C LEU A 97 -4.30 11.29 -19.58
N ILE A 98 -4.53 12.61 -19.66
CA ILE A 98 -5.11 13.39 -18.56
C ILE A 98 -6.53 12.91 -18.24
N ILE A 99 -7.40 12.84 -19.25
CA ILE A 99 -8.83 12.54 -19.07
C ILE A 99 -9.04 11.08 -18.66
N ASN A 100 -8.35 10.14 -19.33
CA ASN A 100 -8.67 8.72 -19.17
C ASN A 100 -7.88 8.04 -18.04
N VAL A 101 -6.76 8.62 -17.60
CA VAL A 101 -5.86 7.96 -16.63
C VAL A 101 -5.62 8.83 -15.40
N ILE A 102 -5.14 10.06 -15.60
CA ILE A 102 -4.68 10.90 -14.48
C ILE A 102 -5.85 11.33 -13.60
N PHE A 103 -6.91 11.86 -14.20
CA PHE A 103 -8.08 12.33 -13.45
C PHE A 103 -8.75 11.22 -12.62
N PRO A 104 -9.14 10.06 -13.19
CA PRO A 104 -9.74 8.99 -12.39
C PRO A 104 -8.76 8.41 -11.34
N CYS A 105 -7.47 8.26 -11.66
CA CYS A 105 -6.48 7.84 -10.67
C CYS A 105 -6.38 8.80 -9.49
N LEU A 106 -6.44 10.12 -9.73
CA LEU A 106 -6.37 11.13 -8.69
C LEU A 106 -7.58 11.05 -7.76
N VAL A 107 -8.80 10.97 -8.31
CA VAL A 107 -10.03 10.88 -7.51
C VAL A 107 -10.02 9.65 -6.61
N ILE A 108 -9.71 8.47 -7.17
CA ILE A 108 -9.64 7.22 -6.40
C ILE A 108 -8.53 7.30 -5.35
N THR A 109 -7.39 7.92 -5.67
CA THR A 109 -6.29 8.07 -4.71
C THR A 109 -6.67 8.95 -3.53
N ILE A 110 -7.36 10.08 -3.75
CA ILE A 110 -7.84 10.94 -2.67
C ILE A 110 -8.79 10.16 -1.76
N ILE A 111 -9.76 9.44 -2.32
CA ILE A 111 -10.72 8.63 -1.55
C ILE A 111 -9.97 7.55 -0.76
N SER A 112 -9.02 6.85 -1.38
CA SER A 112 -8.25 5.79 -0.72
C SER A 112 -7.39 6.34 0.43
N LEU A 113 -6.74 7.49 0.25
CA LEU A 113 -5.94 8.11 1.31
C LEU A 113 -6.82 8.62 2.44
N TYR A 114 -8.00 9.16 2.13
CA TYR A 114 -8.98 9.53 3.15
C TYR A 114 -9.36 8.31 4.01
N VAL A 115 -9.67 7.17 3.36
CA VAL A 115 -9.96 5.92 4.06
C VAL A 115 -8.79 5.46 4.91
N LEU A 116 -7.57 5.46 4.36
CA LEU A 116 -6.37 5.02 5.07
C LEU A 116 -6.06 5.85 6.31
N TYR A 117 -6.21 7.17 6.24
CA TYR A 117 -5.76 8.07 7.32
C TYR A 117 -6.85 8.42 8.33
N PHE A 118 -8.11 8.58 7.90
CA PHE A 118 -9.18 9.16 8.71
C PHE A 118 -10.31 8.20 9.05
N TYR A 119 -10.45 7.08 8.34
CA TYR A 119 -11.52 6.13 8.62
C TYR A 119 -11.21 5.32 9.89
N ASN A 120 -12.12 5.39 10.87
CA ASN A 120 -12.03 4.68 12.13
C ASN A 120 -13.16 3.67 12.24
N THR A 121 -12.85 2.38 12.18
CA THR A 121 -13.86 1.31 12.15
C THR A 121 -13.41 0.08 12.90
N ASP A 122 -14.31 -0.50 13.68
CA ASP A 122 -14.14 -1.84 14.24
C ASP A 122 -14.67 -2.89 13.25
N ILE A 123 -13.77 -3.73 12.73
CA ILE A 123 -14.15 -4.82 11.82
C ILE A 123 -14.86 -5.96 12.54
N SER A 124 -14.73 -6.09 13.86
CA SER A 124 -15.48 -7.07 14.65
C SER A 124 -16.99 -6.80 14.69
N ASP A 125 -17.38 -5.53 14.64
CA ASP A 125 -18.79 -5.11 14.64
C ASP A 125 -19.32 -4.75 13.25
N SER A 126 -18.55 -5.03 12.21
CA SER A 126 -18.95 -4.73 10.84
C SER A 126 -20.20 -5.53 10.42
N GLY A 127 -21.11 -4.94 9.63
CA GLY A 127 -22.31 -5.65 9.14
C GLY A 127 -22.01 -6.83 8.18
N TRP A 128 -20.74 -7.06 7.81
CA TRP A 128 -20.34 -8.02 6.80
C TRP A 128 -19.77 -9.27 7.47
N SER A 129 -20.43 -10.42 7.29
CA SER A 129 -20.06 -11.69 7.93
C SER A 129 -18.59 -12.11 7.68
N ILE A 130 -18.05 -11.78 6.50
CA ILE A 130 -16.66 -12.06 6.13
C ILE A 130 -15.69 -11.27 7.02
N LEU A 131 -15.96 -9.98 7.27
CA LEU A 131 -15.10 -9.14 8.11
C LEU A 131 -15.14 -9.55 9.58
N LYS A 132 -16.32 -9.98 10.08
CA LYS A 132 -16.44 -10.59 11.42
C LYS A 132 -15.63 -11.88 11.56
N THR A 133 -15.62 -12.70 10.52
CA THR A 133 -14.83 -13.95 10.51
C THR A 133 -13.33 -13.65 10.51
N ILE A 134 -12.91 -12.66 9.72
CA ILE A 134 -11.51 -12.20 9.67
C ILE A 134 -11.06 -11.64 11.02
N SER A 135 -11.87 -10.78 11.65
CA SER A 135 -11.52 -10.16 12.93
C SER A 135 -11.40 -11.17 14.08
N SER A 136 -12.17 -12.25 14.02
CA SER A 136 -12.18 -13.29 15.05
C SER A 136 -10.96 -14.23 14.99
N ASN A 137 -10.23 -14.27 13.86
CA ASN A 137 -9.11 -15.20 13.65
C ASN A 137 -7.80 -14.45 13.40
N LYS A 138 -6.81 -14.63 14.29
CA LYS A 138 -5.50 -13.98 14.20
C LYS A 138 -4.80 -14.18 12.84
N HIS A 139 -4.88 -15.36 12.23
CA HIS A 139 -4.24 -15.63 10.94
C HIS A 139 -4.98 -15.00 9.75
N LEU A 140 -6.31 -14.93 9.80
CA LEU A 140 -7.08 -14.22 8.77
C LEU A 140 -6.85 -12.71 8.87
N LEU A 141 -6.80 -12.19 10.09
CA LEU A 141 -6.48 -10.79 10.37
C LEU A 141 -5.08 -10.41 9.85
N PHE A 142 -4.11 -11.33 9.97
CA PHE A 142 -2.78 -11.16 9.37
C PHE A 142 -2.85 -11.01 7.85
N GLY A 143 -3.54 -11.94 7.17
CA GLY A 143 -3.75 -11.88 5.73
C GLY A 143 -4.46 -10.60 5.29
N TYR A 144 -5.42 -10.12 6.09
CA TYR A 144 -6.14 -8.88 5.87
C TYR A 144 -5.23 -7.65 5.85
N TYR A 145 -4.36 -7.48 6.85
CA TYR A 145 -3.44 -6.33 6.88
C TYR A 145 -2.35 -6.41 5.81
N ILE A 146 -1.87 -7.61 5.47
CA ILE A 146 -0.99 -7.78 4.31
C ILE A 146 -1.71 -7.35 3.03
N ALA A 147 -2.96 -7.76 2.83
CA ALA A 147 -3.72 -7.39 1.65
C ALA A 147 -3.96 -5.87 1.56
N ILE A 148 -4.26 -5.21 2.68
CA ILE A 148 -4.35 -3.74 2.74
C ILE A 148 -3.01 -3.12 2.33
N PHE A 149 -1.92 -3.52 2.96
CA PHE A 149 -0.59 -2.98 2.68
C PHE A 149 -0.22 -3.12 1.20
N LEU A 150 -0.36 -4.33 0.65
CA LEU A 150 -0.05 -4.61 -0.76
C LEU A 150 -0.99 -3.86 -1.71
N GLY A 151 -2.28 -3.76 -1.37
CA GLY A 151 -3.27 -3.02 -2.15
C GLY A 151 -2.89 -1.55 -2.28
N TYR A 152 -2.60 -0.89 -1.15
CA TYR A 152 -2.13 0.50 -1.16
C TYR A 152 -0.77 0.64 -1.83
N TYR A 153 0.14 -0.32 -1.63
CA TYR A 153 1.46 -0.32 -2.25
C TYR A 153 1.36 -0.25 -3.78
N VAL A 154 0.64 -1.20 -4.38
CA VAL A 154 0.49 -1.32 -5.83
C VAL A 154 -0.29 -0.11 -6.37
N TRP A 155 -1.38 0.28 -5.71
CA TRP A 155 -2.21 1.41 -6.12
C TRP A 155 -1.40 2.71 -6.17
N LEU A 156 -0.66 3.03 -5.11
CA LEU A 156 0.11 4.27 -5.03
C LEU A 156 1.31 4.27 -5.99
N PHE A 157 1.89 3.10 -6.25
CA PHE A 157 2.96 2.98 -7.24
C PHE A 157 2.45 3.31 -8.65
N LEU A 158 1.28 2.75 -9.02
CA LEU A 158 0.60 3.07 -10.28
C LEU A 158 0.19 4.55 -10.35
N PHE A 159 -0.23 5.13 -9.22
CA PHE A 159 -0.52 6.55 -9.13
C PHE A 159 0.73 7.40 -9.43
N PHE A 160 1.88 7.13 -8.80
CA PHE A 160 3.11 7.89 -9.08
C PHE A 160 3.60 7.73 -10.51
N ILE A 161 3.46 6.55 -11.11
CA ILE A 161 3.74 6.35 -12.54
C ILE A 161 2.81 7.25 -13.38
N SER A 162 1.51 7.17 -13.12
CA SER A 162 0.49 7.88 -13.91
C SER A 162 0.60 9.40 -13.78
N PHE A 163 0.87 9.91 -12.57
CA PHE A 163 0.84 11.33 -12.26
C PHE A 163 2.19 12.03 -12.44
N ILE A 164 3.30 11.35 -12.13
CA ILE A 164 4.64 11.94 -12.21
C ILE A 164 5.35 11.44 -13.46
N TYR A 165 5.52 10.13 -13.63
CA TYR A 165 6.40 9.62 -14.69
C TYR A 165 5.86 9.87 -16.10
N LEU A 166 4.58 9.58 -16.36
CA LEU A 166 4.00 9.71 -17.70
C LEU A 166 3.95 11.16 -18.22
N PRO A 167 3.52 12.18 -17.43
CA PRO A 167 3.51 13.57 -17.91
C PRO A 167 4.91 14.12 -18.17
N PHE A 168 5.86 13.91 -17.24
CA PHE A 168 7.23 14.40 -17.38
C PHE A 168 7.93 13.88 -18.63
N LYS A 169 7.60 12.65 -19.06
CA LYS A 169 8.21 12.03 -20.23
C LYS A 169 7.39 12.18 -21.51
N SER A 170 6.13 12.60 -21.44
CA SER A 170 5.32 12.96 -22.63
C SER A 170 5.54 14.41 -23.06
N ILE A 171 5.99 15.29 -22.15
CA ILE A 171 6.36 16.69 -22.44
C ILE A 171 7.74 16.80 -23.10
N ARG A 172 8.59 15.77 -23.00
CA ARG A 172 9.99 15.75 -23.45
C ARG A 172 10.15 14.91 -24.71
#